data_AF-A0A821CHB7-F1
#
_entry.id   AF-A0A821CHB7-F1
#
_cell.length_a   1.000
_cell.length_b   1.000
_cell.length_c   1.000
_cell.angle_alpha   90.00
_cell.angle_beta   90.00
_cell.angle_gamma   90.00
#
_symmetry.space_group_name_H-M   'P 1'
#
loop_
_entity.id
_entity.type
_entity.pdbx_description
1 polymer ?
#
loop_
_entity_poly.entity_id
_entity_poly.type
_entity_poly.pdbx_seq_one_letter_code
_entity_poly.pdbx_strand_id
1 'polypeptide(L)'
;MINYKETINVILDVGALFIDGTNREIAVKWLNLSDRNQIDYIVYFDCDSIVVGDRQSHHCPFVTSPASERLDRCIFYLDEIHTRGTDFKFPVGFKAAVTLGNGLTKDRFVQACMRMRKLGNGHSLTFWSSYEVHQQIKTLKRNS
;
A
#
# COMPACT_ATOMS: atom_id res chain seq x y z
N MET A 1 23.71 4.38 8.81
CA MET A 1 23.05 3.12 8.43
C MET A 1 21.64 3.16 8.99
N ILE A 2 20.61 3.31 8.14
CA ILE A 2 19.22 3.32 8.61
C ILE A 2 18.81 1.86 8.81
N ASN A 3 18.40 1.51 10.02
CA ASN A 3 18.02 0.18 10.43
C ASN A 3 16.67 -0.20 9.80
N TYR A 4 16.68 -0.69 8.56
CA TYR A 4 15.45 -1.08 7.85
C TYR A 4 14.96 -2.44 8.33
N LYS A 5 14.16 -2.42 9.40
CA LYS A 5 13.30 -3.55 9.79
C LYS A 5 11.86 -3.09 10.06
N GLU A 6 11.45 -1.98 9.47
CA GLU A 6 10.08 -1.51 9.59
C GLU A 6 9.21 -2.16 8.52
N THR A 7 8.30 -3.01 8.96
CA THR A 7 7.30 -3.69 8.12
C THR A 7 6.40 -2.65 7.45
N ILE A 8 6.29 -2.71 6.12
CA ILE A 8 5.27 -1.96 5.38
C ILE A 8 3.99 -2.78 5.39
N ASN A 9 2.90 -2.18 5.85
CA ASN A 9 1.61 -2.84 5.93
C ASN A 9 0.70 -2.48 4.75
N VAL A 10 0.87 -1.29 4.19
CA VAL A 10 0.02 -0.76 3.13
C VAL A 10 0.89 -0.22 2.01
N ILE A 11 0.58 -0.58 0.77
CA ILE A 11 1.08 0.08 -0.44
C ILE A 11 -0.08 0.88 -1.02
N LEU A 12 0.12 2.19 -1.15
CA LEU A 12 -0.77 3.12 -1.84
C LEU A 12 -0.16 3.45 -3.19
N ASP A 13 -0.56 2.72 -4.24
CA ASP A 13 -0.03 2.91 -5.59
C ASP A 13 -0.78 4.01 -6.35
N VAL A 14 -0.42 5.26 -6.08
CA VAL A 14 -0.98 6.44 -6.78
C VAL A 14 -0.03 7.07 -7.78
N GLY A 15 1.25 6.70 -7.72
CA GLY A 15 2.29 7.05 -8.68
C GLY A 15 2.44 6.06 -9.83
N ALA A 16 1.57 5.04 -9.92
CA ALA A 16 1.58 4.02 -10.96
C ALA A 16 2.99 3.40 -11.15
N LEU A 17 3.61 2.94 -10.06
CA LEU A 17 4.93 2.30 -10.14
C LEU A 17 4.83 0.83 -10.58
N PHE A 18 3.65 0.21 -10.50
CA PHE A 18 3.43 -1.19 -10.82
C PHE A 18 2.57 -1.37 -12.09
N ILE A 19 3.06 -0.88 -13.22
CA ILE A 19 2.32 -0.78 -14.49
C ILE A 19 2.09 -2.15 -15.17
N ASP A 20 3.01 -3.09 -14.98
CA ASP A 20 3.07 -4.34 -15.75
C ASP A 20 2.41 -5.55 -15.05
N GLY A 21 1.45 -5.32 -14.16
CA GLY A 21 0.77 -6.41 -13.45
C GLY A 21 -0.62 -6.05 -12.97
N THR A 22 -1.49 -7.04 -12.91
CA THR A 22 -2.79 -6.92 -12.24
C THR A 22 -2.59 -6.74 -10.74
N ASN A 23 -3.56 -6.10 -10.07
CA ASN A 23 -3.56 -5.97 -8.61
C ASN A 23 -3.36 -7.32 -7.91
N ARG A 24 -3.97 -8.38 -8.46
CA ARG A 24 -3.82 -9.75 -7.96
C ARG A 24 -2.38 -10.25 -8.04
N GLU A 25 -1.71 -10.10 -9.18
CA GLU A 25 -0.33 -10.56 -9.35
C GLU A 25 0.62 -9.85 -8.40
N ILE A 26 0.46 -8.53 -8.26
CA ILE A 26 1.26 -7.71 -7.34
C ILE A 26 1.00 -8.13 -5.90
N ALA A 27 -0.28 -8.26 -5.53
CA ALA A 27 -0.73 -8.69 -4.22
C ALA A 27 -0.15 -10.06 -3.82
N VAL A 28 -0.31 -11.08 -4.67
CA VAL A 28 0.17 -12.44 -4.43
C VAL A 28 1.69 -12.47 -4.33
N LYS A 29 2.39 -11.78 -5.23
CA LYS A 29 3.85 -11.69 -5.19
C LYS A 29 4.34 -11.05 -3.89
N TRP A 30 3.70 -9.95 -3.46
CA TRP A 30 4.07 -9.29 -2.22
C TRP A 30 3.77 -10.13 -0.99
N LEU A 31 2.61 -10.80 -0.95
CA LEU A 31 2.30 -11.77 0.11
C LEU A 31 3.41 -12.80 0.22
N ASN A 32 3.80 -13.44 -0.89
CA ASN A 32 4.87 -14.45 -0.90
C ASN A 32 6.23 -13.96 -0.39
N LEU A 33 6.54 -12.67 -0.56
CA LEU A 33 7.77 -12.05 -0.04
C LEU A 33 7.68 -11.62 1.43
N SER A 34 6.47 -11.48 1.98
CA SER A 34 6.25 -11.05 3.36
C SER A 34 6.46 -12.17 4.39
N ASP A 35 6.80 -11.80 5.62
CA ASP A 35 7.05 -12.73 6.73
C ASP A 35 5.82 -13.60 7.04
N ARG A 36 5.97 -14.92 6.84
CA ARG A 36 4.93 -15.93 7.06
C ARG A 36 4.48 -16.06 8.51
N ASN A 37 5.31 -15.64 9.47
CA ASN A 37 4.94 -15.71 10.89
C ASN A 37 4.03 -14.54 11.29
N GLN A 38 4.05 -13.44 10.54
CA GLN A 38 3.32 -12.22 10.87
C GLN A 38 2.13 -11.98 9.94
N ILE A 39 2.28 -12.29 8.65
CA ILE A 39 1.32 -11.94 7.61
C ILE A 39 0.71 -13.19 6.99
N ASP A 40 -0.61 -13.30 7.09
CA ASP A 40 -1.38 -14.42 6.55
C ASP A 40 -2.13 -14.03 5.26
N TYR A 41 -2.49 -12.75 5.11
CA TYR A 41 -3.42 -12.28 4.08
C TYR A 41 -2.92 -11.04 3.34
N ILE A 42 -3.28 -10.94 2.06
CA ILE A 42 -3.17 -9.72 1.25
C ILE A 42 -4.55 -9.25 0.82
N VAL A 43 -4.83 -7.98 1.05
CA VAL A 43 -6.08 -7.32 0.64
C VAL A 43 -5.78 -6.43 -0.55
N TYR A 44 -6.58 -6.55 -1.61
CA TYR A 44 -6.44 -5.74 -2.81
C TYR A 44 -7.80 -5.55 -3.50
N PHE A 45 -7.85 -4.66 -4.48
CA PHE A 45 -9.04 -4.50 -5.32
C PHE A 45 -8.96 -5.37 -6.57
N ASP A 46 -10.03 -6.09 -6.84
CA ASP A 46 -10.26 -6.76 -8.12
C ASP A 46 -11.51 -6.15 -8.74
N CYS A 47 -11.32 -5.34 -9.79
CA CYS A 47 -12.30 -4.35 -10.22
C CYS A 47 -12.78 -3.53 -8.99
N ASP A 48 -14.09 -3.34 -8.83
CA ASP A 48 -14.66 -2.55 -7.73
C ASP A 48 -14.84 -3.33 -6.41
N SER A 49 -14.34 -4.57 -6.31
CA SER A 49 -14.53 -5.44 -5.15
C SER A 49 -13.25 -5.62 -4.33
N ILE A 50 -13.38 -5.61 -3.01
CA ILE A 50 -12.28 -5.89 -2.09
C ILE A 50 -12.12 -7.41 -1.96
N VAL A 51 -10.97 -7.91 -2.41
CA VAL A 51 -10.61 -9.32 -2.40
C VAL A 51 -9.48 -9.55 -1.41
N VAL A 52 -9.53 -10.71 -0.77
CA VAL A 52 -8.48 -11.23 0.11
C VAL A 52 -7.86 -12.45 -0.52
N GLY A 53 -6.53 -12.46 -0.66
CA GLY A 53 -5.74 -13.64 -0.96
C GLY A 53 -5.08 -14.20 0.31
N ASP A 54 -5.06 -15.53 0.46
CA ASP A 54 -4.32 -16.22 1.51
C ASP A 54 -3.03 -16.90 1.00
N ARG A 55 -2.27 -17.51 1.91
CA ARG A 55 -1.03 -18.24 1.60
C ARG A 55 -1.25 -19.53 0.79
N GLN A 56 -2.48 -20.02 0.72
CA GLN A 56 -2.87 -21.22 -0.03
C GLN A 56 -3.41 -20.86 -1.42
N SER A 57 -3.32 -19.58 -1.82
CA SER A 57 -3.83 -19.05 -3.08
C SER A 57 -5.34 -19.10 -3.21
N HIS A 58 -6.07 -19.19 -2.09
CA HIS A 58 -7.51 -18.96 -2.08
C HIS A 58 -7.80 -17.46 -2.12
N HIS A 59 -8.85 -17.11 -2.84
CA HIS A 59 -9.33 -15.74 -2.97
C HIS A 59 -10.80 -15.67 -2.63
N CYS A 60 -11.18 -14.72 -1.78
CA CYS A 60 -12.57 -14.53 -1.36
C CYS A 60 -12.88 -13.05 -1.07
N PRO A 61 -14.16 -12.67 -1.01
CA PRO A 61 -14.56 -11.33 -0.59
C PRO A 61 -14.06 -11.01 0.82
N PHE A 62 -13.55 -9.80 1.03
CA PHE A 62 -13.01 -9.38 2.32
C PHE A 62 -14.02 -9.52 3.47
N VAL A 63 -15.27 -9.11 3.23
CA VAL A 63 -16.35 -9.11 4.24
C VAL A 63 -16.70 -10.49 4.77
N THR A 64 -16.48 -11.55 3.98
CA THR A 64 -16.76 -12.93 4.40
C THR A 64 -15.50 -13.67 4.87
N SER A 65 -14.34 -13.03 4.80
CA SER A 65 -13.06 -13.65 5.10
C SER A 65 -12.66 -13.48 6.57
N PRO A 66 -11.89 -14.42 7.15
CA PRO A 66 -11.29 -14.25 8.48
C PRO A 66 -10.36 -13.03 8.59
N ALA A 67 -9.87 -12.52 7.45
CA ALA A 67 -8.98 -11.36 7.41
C ALA A 67 -9.66 -10.07 7.89
N SER A 68 -11.00 -9.97 7.80
CA SER A 68 -11.77 -8.82 8.28
C SER A 68 -11.66 -8.61 9.80
N GLU A 69 -11.45 -9.69 10.55
CA GLU A 69 -11.28 -9.68 12.00
C GLU A 69 -9.81 -9.73 12.46
N ARG A 70 -8.88 -10.04 11.54
CA ARG A 70 -7.44 -10.23 11.80
C ARG A 70 -6.57 -9.27 10.99
N LEU A 71 -6.96 -7.98 10.98
CA LEU A 71 -6.29 -6.94 10.18
C LEU A 71 -4.80 -6.79 10.50
N ASP A 72 -4.37 -7.13 11.72
CA ASP A 72 -2.98 -7.14 12.15
C ASP A 72 -2.11 -8.14 11.38
N ARG A 73 -2.73 -9.15 10.75
CA ARG A 73 -2.07 -10.16 9.92
C ARG A 73 -2.30 -9.95 8.42
N CYS A 74 -2.84 -8.79 8.07
CA CYS A 74 -3.11 -8.37 6.70
C CYS A 74 -2.09 -7.34 6.24
N ILE A 75 -1.69 -7.46 4.98
CA ILE A 75 -1.10 -6.37 4.20
C ILE A 75 -2.10 -5.91 3.12
N PHE A 76 -1.94 -4.68 2.64
CA PHE A 76 -2.93 -4.03 1.76
C PHE A 76 -2.26 -3.41 0.56
N TYR A 77 -2.63 -3.84 -0.64
CA TYR A 77 -2.22 -3.21 -1.90
C TYR A 77 -3.40 -2.47 -2.50
N LEU A 78 -3.33 -1.14 -2.54
CA LEU A 78 -4.42 -0.26 -2.98
C LEU A 78 -3.93 0.59 -4.16
N ASP A 79 -4.57 0.44 -5.31
CA ASP A 79 -4.28 1.20 -6.53
C ASP A 79 -4.97 2.57 -6.56
N GLU A 80 -4.58 3.41 -7.51
CA GLU A 80 -5.17 4.74 -7.66
C GLU A 80 -6.69 4.69 -7.86
N ILE A 81 -7.17 3.83 -8.76
CA ILE A 81 -8.57 3.82 -9.23
C ILE A 81 -9.53 3.56 -8.06
N HIS A 82 -9.19 2.59 -7.20
CA HIS A 82 -10.09 2.09 -6.17
C HIS A 82 -9.77 2.61 -4.76
N THR A 83 -8.71 3.41 -4.59
CA THR A 83 -8.52 4.18 -3.33
C THR A 83 -9.65 5.17 -3.05
N ARG A 84 -10.53 5.47 -4.02
CA ARG A 84 -11.70 6.32 -3.84
C ARG A 84 -12.89 5.54 -3.26
N GLY A 85 -13.09 5.65 -1.96
CA GLY A 85 -14.37 5.28 -1.32
C GLY A 85 -14.29 4.19 -0.27
N THR A 86 -13.17 3.48 -0.15
CA THR A 86 -12.99 2.47 0.90
C THR A 86 -12.35 3.05 2.15
N ASP A 87 -12.89 2.67 3.31
CA ASP A 87 -12.48 3.09 4.63
C ASP A 87 -12.00 1.89 5.45
N PHE A 88 -10.75 1.48 5.24
CA PHE A 88 -10.12 0.49 6.09
C PHE A 88 -9.73 1.14 7.42
N LYS A 89 -10.29 0.62 8.51
CA LYS A 89 -9.86 0.99 9.87
C LYS A 89 -8.56 0.26 10.20
N PHE A 90 -7.46 0.74 9.66
CA PHE A 90 -6.15 0.12 9.89
C PHE A 90 -5.79 0.08 11.38
N PRO A 91 -5.22 -1.04 11.87
CA PRO A 91 -4.68 -1.13 13.22
C PRO A 91 -3.66 -0.02 13.51
N VAL A 92 -3.58 0.43 14.76
CA VAL A 92 -2.58 1.43 15.18
C VAL A 92 -1.16 0.89 14.90
N GLY A 93 -0.24 1.77 14.50
CA GLY A 93 1.13 1.39 14.16
C GLY A 93 1.36 1.10 12.68
N PHE A 94 0.29 0.98 11.87
CA PHE A 94 0.43 0.69 10.45
C PHE A 94 1.25 1.76 9.71
N LYS A 95 2.18 1.26 8.88
CA LYS A 95 3.00 2.08 8.00
C LYS A 95 2.62 1.85 6.54
N ALA A 96 2.37 2.94 5.83
CA ALA A 96 2.10 2.90 4.39
C ALA A 96 3.29 3.39 3.57
N ALA A 97 3.58 2.68 2.48
CA ALA A 97 4.41 3.17 1.40
C ALA A 97 3.52 3.84 0.34
N VAL A 98 3.78 5.11 0.04
CA VAL A 98 3.08 5.86 -1.01
C VAL A 98 3.99 5.96 -2.22
N THR A 99 3.51 5.54 -3.38
CA THR A 99 4.29 5.60 -4.61
C THR A 99 4.24 7.00 -5.23
N LEU A 100 5.39 7.47 -5.72
CA LEU A 100 5.57 8.75 -6.39
C LEU A 100 5.95 8.50 -7.84
N GLY A 101 5.11 8.99 -8.75
CA GLY A 101 5.26 8.89 -10.20
C GLY A 101 5.24 10.24 -10.87
N ASN A 102 5.71 10.27 -12.12
CA ASN A 102 5.61 11.47 -12.93
C ASN A 102 4.12 11.80 -13.20
N GLY A 103 3.76 13.08 -13.15
CA GLY A 103 2.36 13.51 -13.31
C GLY A 103 1.46 13.30 -12.08
N LEU A 104 1.97 12.77 -10.97
CA LEU A 104 1.21 12.72 -9.71
C LEU A 104 0.91 14.14 -9.21
N THR A 105 -0.37 14.49 -9.15
CA THR A 105 -0.79 15.81 -8.65
C THR A 105 -0.75 15.87 -7.13
N LYS A 106 -0.58 17.09 -6.60
CA LYS A 106 -0.64 17.36 -5.15
C LYS A 106 -1.92 16.79 -4.52
N ASP A 107 -3.07 17.04 -5.14
CA ASP A 107 -4.36 16.63 -4.57
C ASP A 107 -4.50 15.11 -4.52
N ARG A 108 -4.11 14.40 -5.58
CA ARG A 108 -4.09 12.93 -5.60
C ARG A 108 -3.17 12.36 -4.52
N PHE A 109 -1.97 12.92 -4.40
CA PHE A 109 -1.01 12.52 -3.38
C PHE A 109 -1.56 12.72 -1.95
N VAL A 110 -2.11 13.89 -1.67
CA VAL A 110 -2.71 14.20 -0.36
C VAL A 110 -3.90 13.29 -0.07
N GLN A 111 -4.79 13.07 -1.04
CA GLN A 111 -5.94 12.18 -0.87
C GLN A 111 -5.53 10.75 -0.52
N ALA A 112 -4.50 10.23 -1.18
CA ALA A 112 -3.95 8.90 -0.86
C ALA A 112 -3.41 8.86 0.58
N CYS A 113 -2.57 9.85 0.95
CA CYS A 113 -2.00 9.95 2.30
C CYS A 113 -3.09 10.00 3.38
N MET A 114 -4.18 10.74 3.14
CA MET A 114 -5.27 10.92 4.09
C MET A 114 -6.11 9.64 4.34
N ARG A 115 -5.92 8.59 3.54
CA ARG A 115 -6.51 7.26 3.82
C ARG A 115 -5.90 6.61 5.06
N MET A 116 -4.64 6.94 5.37
CA MET A 116 -4.00 6.59 6.64
C MET A 116 -4.44 7.59 7.72
N ARG A 117 -5.67 7.43 8.22
CA ARG A 117 -6.21 8.29 9.29
C ARG A 117 -5.35 8.23 10.54
N LYS A 118 -5.25 9.33 11.29
CA LYS A 118 -4.31 9.45 12.44
C LYS A 118 -2.84 9.38 12.03
N LEU A 119 -2.53 9.89 10.84
CA LEU A 119 -1.15 10.11 10.42
C LEU A 119 -0.39 10.95 11.45
N GLY A 120 0.79 10.49 11.87
CA GLY A 120 1.58 11.15 12.92
C GLY A 120 1.08 10.88 14.35
N ASN A 121 -0.05 10.17 14.50
CA ASN A 121 -0.62 9.75 15.78
C ASN A 121 -0.92 8.24 15.75
N GLY A 122 0.13 7.46 15.49
CA GLY A 122 0.10 6.00 15.39
C GLY A 122 0.36 5.46 13.99
N HIS A 123 -0.12 6.11 12.93
CA HIS A 123 0.21 5.72 11.55
C HIS A 123 1.33 6.58 10.97
N SER A 124 2.10 5.99 10.06
CA SER A 124 3.25 6.65 9.42
C SER A 124 3.29 6.37 7.92
N LEU A 125 3.98 7.25 7.18
CA LEU A 125 4.21 7.09 5.75
C LEU A 125 5.70 6.97 5.45
N THR A 126 6.00 6.24 4.38
CA THR A 126 7.24 6.37 3.63
C THR A 126 6.90 6.61 2.16
N PHE A 127 7.83 7.22 1.43
CA PHE A 127 7.65 7.50 0.01
C PHE A 127 8.58 6.61 -0.81
N TRP A 128 8.03 5.97 -1.83
CA TRP A 128 8.78 5.22 -2.83
C TRP A 128 8.63 5.91 -4.16
N SER A 129 9.71 6.11 -4.88
CA SER A 129 9.70 6.83 -6.16
C SER A 129 10.39 6.00 -7.23
N SER A 130 9.99 6.20 -8.48
CA SER A 130 10.82 5.78 -9.60
C SER A 130 12.19 6.45 -9.53
N TYR A 131 13.16 5.89 -10.24
CA TYR A 131 14.49 6.49 -10.34
C TYR A 131 14.42 7.91 -10.90
N GLU A 132 13.61 8.13 -11.94
CA GLU A 132 13.44 9.44 -12.57
C GLU A 132 12.91 10.50 -11.60
N VAL A 133 11.83 10.20 -10.88
CA VAL A 133 11.23 11.11 -9.89
C VAL A 133 12.24 11.41 -8.77
N HIS A 134 13.00 10.42 -8.33
CA HIS A 134 14.04 10.62 -7.32
C HIS A 134 15.12 11.60 -7.80
N GLN A 135 15.54 11.52 -9.07
CA GLN A 135 16.53 12.44 -9.62
C GLN A 135 15.98 13.87 -9.73
N GLN A 136 14.71 14.03 -10.13
CA GLN A 136 14.05 15.34 -10.16
C GLN A 136 14.02 15.98 -8.76
N ILE A 137 13.62 15.22 -7.74
CA ILE A 137 13.60 15.67 -6.34
C ILE A 137 15.01 16.11 -5.88
N LYS A 138 16.04 15.31 -6.21
CA LYS A 138 17.44 15.64 -5.85
C LYS A 138 17.92 16.93 -6.50
N THR A 139 17.58 17.15 -7.77
CA THR A 139 17.96 18.36 -8.50
C THR A 139 17.30 19.59 -7.89
N LEU A 140 16.01 19.53 -7.56
CA LEU A 140 15.31 20.65 -6.92
C LEU A 140 15.89 21.00 -5.54
N LYS A 141 16.23 19.99 -4.72
CA LYS A 141 16.88 20.20 -3.41
C LYS A 141 18.26 20.86 -3.49
N ARG A 142 18.96 20.73 -4.61
CA ARG A 142 20.26 21.39 -4.81
C ARG A 142 20.14 22.86 -5.18
N ASN A 143 18.95 23.28 -5.64
CA ASN A 143 18.67 24.63 -6.12
C ASN A 143 17.84 25.46 -5.13
N SER A 144 17.54 24.92 -3.95
CA SER A 144 16.78 25.53 -2.85
C SER A 144 17.68 25.79 -1.65
#